data_AF-X0BNW3-F1
#
_entry.id   AF-X0BNW3-F1
#
_cell.length_a   1.000
_cell.length_b   1.000
_cell.length_c   1.000
_cell.angle_alpha   90.00
_cell.angle_beta   90.00
_cell.angle_gamma   90.00
#
_symmetry.space_group_name_H-M   'P 1'
#
loop_
_entity.id
_entity.type
_entity.pdbx_description
1 polymer ?
#
loop_
_entity_poly.entity_id
_entity_poly.type
_entity_poly.pdbx_seq_one_letter_code
_entity_poly.pdbx_strand_id
1 'polypeptide(L)'
;MFPYLQPSMSPVHIAVWLLGFSFQICNATCLGSWLAAYGPTTEAAWSSQSSILQFSSGILIFYLGLSGNFFHDEELRDIRRREAQRQERAKLEQQNGHASKGVEKHYQIPQAGLFRYVLYPHYLCEWIEWAGFWMAAGWGCAPARAFLVNEMFAMFPRAVRGRRWYLERFGEDKVGRRWAVIPGVW
;
A
#
# COMPACT_ATOMS: atom_id res chain seq x y z
N MET A 1 -11.73 -0.84 7.75
CA MET A 1 -11.07 -1.72 8.75
C MET A 1 -9.62 -1.30 9.01
N PHE A 2 -8.81 -1.10 7.97
CA PHE A 2 -7.38 -0.80 8.06
C PHE A 2 -6.95 0.26 9.10
N PRO A 3 -7.60 1.45 9.19
CA PRO A 3 -7.19 2.46 10.19
C PRO A 3 -7.40 2.02 11.64
N TYR A 4 -8.42 1.19 11.90
CA TYR A 4 -8.73 0.68 13.24
C TYR A 4 -7.78 -0.43 13.69
N LEU A 5 -7.16 -1.14 12.74
CA LEU A 5 -6.20 -2.21 13.04
C LEU A 5 -4.79 -1.68 13.33
N GLN A 6 -4.55 -0.39 13.10
CA GLN A 6 -3.23 0.20 13.16
C GLN A 6 -2.82 0.50 14.62
N PRO A 7 -1.78 -0.14 15.17
CA PRO A 7 -1.43 -0.03 16.60
C PRO A 7 -0.94 1.36 17.02
N SER A 8 -0.35 2.10 16.08
CA SER A 8 0.19 3.42 16.29
C SER A 8 0.18 4.19 14.97
N MET A 9 -0.27 5.45 15.04
CA MET A 9 -0.29 6.43 13.95
C MET A 9 0.30 7.74 14.48
N SER A 10 1.18 8.38 13.71
CA SER A 10 1.56 9.77 14.00
C SER A 10 0.36 10.70 13.75
N PRO A 11 0.22 11.81 14.50
CA PRO A 11 -0.80 12.81 14.22
C PRO A 11 -0.76 13.25 12.75
N VAL A 12 -1.90 13.25 12.08
CA VAL A 12 -2.04 13.68 10.68
C VAL A 12 -2.68 15.06 10.67
N HIS A 13 -2.11 15.97 9.87
CA HIS A 13 -2.65 17.32 9.73
C HIS A 13 -4.05 17.28 9.09
N ILE A 14 -5.00 18.07 9.59
CA ILE A 14 -6.40 18.06 9.14
C ILE A 14 -6.54 18.33 7.63
N ALA A 15 -5.71 19.22 7.07
CA ALA A 15 -5.71 19.49 5.63
C ALA A 15 -5.35 18.23 4.80
N VAL A 16 -4.43 17.39 5.27
CA VAL A 16 -4.06 16.14 4.60
C VAL A 16 -5.21 15.15 4.65
N TRP A 17 -5.93 15.08 5.78
CA TRP A 17 -7.12 14.26 5.91
C TRP A 17 -8.23 14.71 4.95
N LEU A 18 -8.51 16.02 4.89
CA LEU A 18 -9.52 16.59 3.98
C LEU A 18 -9.18 16.31 2.52
N LEU A 19 -7.92 16.49 2.11
CA LEU A 19 -7.48 16.16 0.76
C LEU A 19 -7.67 14.68 0.43
N GLY A 20 -7.32 13.78 1.36
CA GLY A 20 -7.54 12.35 1.20
C GLY A 20 -9.03 12.01 1.08
N PHE A 21 -9.87 12.61 1.92
CA PHE A 21 -11.31 12.41 1.87
C PHE A 21 -11.93 12.89 0.54
N SER A 22 -11.59 14.11 0.10
CA SER A 22 -12.05 14.66 -1.17
C SER A 22 -11.58 13.79 -2.35
N PHE A 23 -10.32 13.35 -2.34
CA PHE A 23 -9.79 12.45 -3.35
C PHE A 23 -10.59 11.14 -3.44
N GLN A 24 -10.90 10.51 -2.29
CA GLN A 24 -11.70 9.28 -2.28
C GLN A 24 -13.11 9.48 -2.85
N ILE A 25 -13.79 10.59 -2.51
CA ILE A 25 -15.11 10.90 -3.08
C ILE A 25 -15.02 11.08 -4.60
N CYS A 26 -14.06 11.87 -5.08
CA CYS A 26 -13.89 12.11 -6.51
C CYS A 26 -13.58 10.79 -7.24
N ASN A 27 -12.61 10.02 -6.75
CA ASN A 27 -12.20 8.76 -7.37
C ASN A 27 -13.35 7.74 -7.40
N ALA A 28 -14.05 7.55 -6.28
CA ALA A 28 -15.18 6.63 -6.20
C ALA A 28 -16.33 7.06 -7.12
N THR A 29 -16.62 8.37 -7.20
CA THR A 29 -17.64 8.91 -8.10
C THR A 29 -17.27 8.67 -9.56
N CYS A 30 -16.01 8.93 -9.94
CA CYS A 30 -15.52 8.71 -11.30
C CYS A 30 -15.61 7.22 -11.70
N LEU A 31 -15.13 6.31 -10.84
CA LEU A 31 -15.20 4.87 -11.09
C LEU A 31 -16.64 4.37 -11.14
N GLY A 32 -17.46 4.72 -10.15
CA GLY A 32 -18.84 4.28 -10.04
C GLY A 32 -19.72 4.80 -11.18
N SER A 33 -19.59 6.08 -11.54
CA SER A 33 -20.36 6.67 -12.64
C SER A 33 -19.97 6.09 -14.00
N TRP A 34 -18.68 5.79 -14.21
CA TRP A 34 -18.24 5.11 -15.43
C TRP A 34 -18.80 3.70 -15.51
N LEU A 35 -18.75 2.91 -14.44
CA LEU A 35 -19.33 1.56 -14.45
C LEU A 35 -20.85 1.55 -14.60
N ALA A 36 -21.54 2.55 -14.05
CA ALA A 36 -22.99 2.57 -14.00
C ALA A 36 -23.67 3.24 -15.21
N ALA A 37 -23.07 4.29 -15.79
CA ALA A 37 -23.76 5.16 -16.73
C ALA A 37 -22.93 5.67 -17.91
N TYR A 38 -21.63 5.96 -17.72
CA TYR A 38 -20.81 6.61 -18.75
C TYR A 38 -19.89 5.65 -19.53
N GLY A 39 -19.68 4.44 -19.02
CA GLY A 39 -19.01 3.33 -19.71
C GLY A 39 -20.01 2.48 -20.51
N PRO A 40 -19.66 1.22 -20.83
CA PRO A 40 -20.58 0.31 -21.50
C PRO A 40 -21.86 0.10 -20.67
N THR A 41 -23.03 0.30 -21.28
CA THR A 41 -24.34 0.13 -20.63
C THR A 41 -25.17 -1.03 -21.19
N THR A 42 -24.73 -1.62 -22.30
CA THR A 42 -25.37 -2.77 -22.94
C THR A 42 -24.46 -3.99 -22.88
N GLU A 43 -25.04 -5.19 -22.92
CA GLU A 43 -24.29 -6.44 -22.96
C GLU A 43 -23.34 -6.49 -24.17
N ALA A 44 -23.81 -6.05 -25.34
CA ALA A 44 -22.98 -5.97 -26.54
C ALA A 44 -21.76 -5.05 -26.35
N ALA A 45 -21.94 -3.89 -25.72
CA ALA A 45 -20.84 -2.97 -25.43
C ALA A 45 -19.88 -3.53 -24.36
N TRP A 46 -20.37 -4.27 -23.37
CA TRP A 46 -19.50 -4.97 -22.41
C TRP A 46 -18.69 -6.08 -23.09
N SER A 47 -19.31 -6.85 -23.98
CA SER A 47 -18.64 -7.93 -24.71
C SER A 47 -17.51 -7.43 -25.61
N SER A 48 -17.63 -6.21 -26.16
CA SER A 48 -16.57 -5.57 -26.95
C SER A 48 -15.50 -4.91 -26.07
N GLN A 49 -15.86 -4.46 -24.87
CA GLN A 49 -14.96 -3.82 -23.91
C GLN A 49 -14.04 -4.83 -23.20
N SER A 50 -14.59 -5.98 -22.77
CA SER A 50 -13.86 -6.97 -21.98
C SER A 50 -14.45 -8.36 -22.24
N SER A 51 -13.61 -9.27 -22.75
CA SER A 51 -14.01 -10.68 -22.91
C SER A 51 -14.11 -11.38 -21.55
N ILE A 52 -14.85 -12.49 -21.47
CA ILE A 52 -14.97 -13.28 -20.23
C ILE A 52 -13.59 -13.70 -19.67
N LEU A 53 -12.65 -14.08 -20.55
CA LEU A 53 -11.30 -14.48 -20.16
C LEU A 53 -10.50 -13.31 -19.62
N GLN A 54 -10.60 -12.14 -20.24
CA GLN A 54 -9.95 -10.92 -19.77
C GLN A 54 -10.53 -10.49 -18.42
N PHE A 55 -11.85 -10.51 -18.27
CA PHE A 55 -12.53 -10.20 -17.02
C PHE A 55 -12.07 -11.15 -15.91
N SER A 56 -12.12 -12.47 -16.12
CA SER A 56 -11.69 -13.46 -15.14
C SER A 56 -10.21 -13.32 -14.78
N SER A 57 -9.34 -13.07 -15.77
CA SER A 57 -7.91 -12.85 -15.53
C SER A 57 -7.67 -11.57 -14.73
N GLY A 58 -8.36 -10.48 -15.06
CA GLY A 58 -8.29 -9.22 -14.33
C GLY A 58 -8.74 -9.36 -12.89
N ILE A 59 -9.84 -10.06 -12.64
CA ILE A 59 -10.33 -10.37 -11.28
C ILE A 59 -9.34 -11.24 -10.50
N LEU A 60 -8.75 -12.25 -11.14
CA LEU A 60 -7.72 -13.07 -10.50
C LEU A 60 -6.51 -12.21 -10.09
N ILE A 61 -6.01 -11.36 -11.00
CA ILE A 61 -4.90 -10.45 -10.73
C ILE A 61 -5.26 -9.47 -9.61
N PHE A 62 -6.48 -8.92 -9.63
CA PHE A 62 -6.98 -8.04 -8.58
C PHE A 62 -6.89 -8.70 -7.20
N TYR A 63 -7.43 -9.91 -7.05
CA TYR A 63 -7.41 -10.61 -5.77
C TYR A 63 -6.03 -11.10 -5.35
N LEU A 64 -5.14 -11.45 -6.29
CA LEU A 64 -3.74 -11.75 -5.98
C LEU A 64 -3.00 -10.51 -5.45
N GLY A 65 -3.22 -9.36 -6.10
CA GLY A 65 -2.70 -8.06 -5.65
C GLY A 65 -3.24 -7.70 -4.25
N LEU A 66 -4.55 -7.73 -4.07
CA LEU A 66 -5.22 -7.44 -2.80
C LEU A 66 -4.73 -8.34 -1.67
N SER A 67 -4.64 -9.66 -1.92
CA SER A 67 -4.14 -10.62 -0.93
C SER A 67 -2.68 -10.34 -0.56
N GLY A 68 -1.86 -10.02 -1.55
CA GLY A 68 -0.48 -9.60 -1.34
C GLY A 68 -0.38 -8.30 -0.54
N ASN A 69 -1.19 -7.30 -0.85
CA ASN A 69 -1.22 -6.03 -0.14
C ASN A 69 -1.57 -6.26 1.34
N PHE A 70 -2.67 -6.97 1.61
CA PHE A 70 -3.07 -7.32 2.98
C PHE A 70 -2.01 -8.09 3.75
N PHE A 71 -1.38 -9.09 3.13
CA PHE A 71 -0.32 -9.88 3.78
C PHE A 71 0.86 -9.00 4.21
N HIS A 72 1.37 -8.15 3.31
CA HIS A 72 2.52 -7.31 3.62
C HIS A 72 2.19 -6.18 4.60
N ASP A 73 0.96 -5.68 4.59
CA ASP A 73 0.52 -4.71 5.57
C ASP A 73 0.32 -5.30 6.96
N GLU A 74 -0.18 -6.54 7.08
CA GLU A 74 -0.25 -7.21 8.38
C GLU A 74 1.15 -7.46 8.96
N GLU A 75 2.12 -7.85 8.15
CA GLU A 75 3.52 -7.95 8.58
C GLU A 75 4.06 -6.63 9.15
N LEU A 76 3.78 -5.50 8.50
CA LEU A 76 4.16 -4.18 9.02
C LEU A 76 3.41 -3.83 10.31
N ARG A 77 2.13 -4.20 10.43
CA ARG A 77 1.35 -4.01 11.66
C ARG A 77 1.92 -4.82 12.80
N ASP A 78 2.31 -6.07 12.58
CA ASP A 78 2.86 -6.93 13.62
C ASP A 78 4.23 -6.46 14.11
N ILE A 79 5.07 -5.90 13.24
CA ILE A 79 6.28 -5.20 13.66
C ILE A 79 5.92 -4.01 14.57
N ARG A 80 4.94 -3.19 14.17
CA ARG A 80 4.50 -2.03 14.97
C ARG A 80 3.84 -2.43 16.30
N ARG A 81 3.10 -3.54 16.36
CA ARG A 81 2.51 -4.11 17.59
C ARG A 81 3.60 -4.52 18.58
N ARG A 82 4.61 -5.26 18.10
CA ARG A 82 5.75 -5.70 18.92
C ARG A 82 6.53 -4.52 19.49
N GLU A 83 6.75 -3.49 18.68
CA GLU A 83 7.39 -2.24 19.12
C GLU A 83 6.56 -1.47 20.15
N ALA A 84 5.24 -1.38 19.97
CA ALA A 84 4.36 -0.72 20.94
C ALA A 84 4.39 -1.42 22.31
N GLN A 85 4.30 -2.76 22.33
CA GLN A 85 4.41 -3.56 23.55
C GLN A 85 5.78 -3.43 24.22
N ARG A 86 6.87 -3.38 23.43
CA ARG A 86 8.22 -3.15 23.94
C ARG A 86 8.33 -1.78 24.62
N GLN A 87 7.75 -0.74 24.01
CA GLN A 87 7.74 0.60 24.58
C GLN A 87 6.93 0.69 25.87
N GLU A 88 5.79 0.00 25.93
CA GLU A 88 4.96 -0.05 27.13
C GLU A 88 5.68 -0.75 28.29
N ARG A 89 6.28 -1.93 28.05
CA ARG A 89 7.09 -2.64 29.06
C ARG A 89 8.24 -1.78 29.58
N ALA A 90 9.00 -1.15 28.68
CA ALA A 90 10.13 -0.32 29.07
C ALA A 90 9.71 0.94 29.85
N LYS A 91 8.53 1.51 29.56
CA LYS A 91 7.95 2.61 30.37
C LYS A 91 7.56 2.15 31.77
N LEU A 92 6.97 0.97 31.90
CA LEU A 92 6.61 0.39 33.21
C LEU A 92 7.86 0.09 34.06
N GLU A 93 8.91 -0.46 33.45
CA GLU A 93 10.19 -0.68 34.12
C GLU A 93 10.82 0.63 34.61
N GLN A 94 10.76 1.69 33.80
CA GLN A 94 11.24 3.02 34.16
C GLN A 94 10.44 3.63 35.32
N GLN A 95 9.12 3.43 35.35
CA GLN A 95 8.26 3.86 36.47
C GLN A 95 8.56 3.08 37.75
N ASN A 96 8.92 1.80 37.65
CA ASN A 96 9.28 0.94 38.77
C ASN A 96 10.73 1.15 39.28
N GLY A 97 11.32 2.32 39.02
CA GLY A 97 12.62 2.73 39.57
C GLY A 97 13.85 2.03 38.96
N HIS A 98 13.67 1.23 37.92
CA HIS A 98 14.79 0.64 37.18
C HIS A 98 15.25 1.64 36.12
N ALA A 99 16.47 2.16 36.26
CA ALA A 99 17.03 3.18 35.39
C ALA A 99 17.25 2.67 33.95
N SER A 100 16.20 2.71 33.13
CA SER A 100 16.28 2.46 31.69
C SER A 100 16.50 3.79 30.95
N LYS A 101 17.57 3.89 30.15
CA LYS A 101 17.79 5.00 29.22
C LYS A 101 16.55 5.13 28.32
N GLY A 102 16.12 6.37 28.06
CA GLY A 102 14.87 6.68 27.35
C GLY A 102 14.59 5.77 26.14
N VAL A 103 13.34 5.31 26.03
CA VAL A 103 12.96 4.31 25.04
C VAL A 103 12.85 4.94 23.66
N GLU A 104 13.94 4.88 22.90
CA GLU A 104 13.91 5.29 21.49
C GLU A 104 13.08 4.32 20.65
N LYS A 105 12.40 4.86 19.63
CA LYS A 105 11.71 4.06 18.62
C LYS A 105 12.72 3.19 17.88
N HIS A 106 12.61 1.88 18.07
CA HIS A 106 13.38 0.92 17.32
C HIS A 106 12.66 0.61 16.01
N TYR A 107 13.33 0.87 14.89
CA TYR A 107 12.82 0.48 13.58
C TYR A 107 13.50 -0.81 13.17
N GLN A 108 12.75 -1.70 12.53
CA GLN A 108 13.25 -2.97 12.02
C GLN A 108 12.96 -3.05 10.52
N ILE A 109 13.90 -3.62 9.76
CA ILE A 109 13.68 -3.93 8.34
C ILE A 109 12.87 -5.23 8.23
N PRO A 110 11.67 -5.22 7.63
CA PRO A 110 10.88 -6.44 7.42
C PRO A 110 11.60 -7.46 6.54
N GLN A 111 11.32 -8.75 6.75
CA GLN A 111 12.03 -9.87 6.08
C GLN A 111 11.08 -10.94 5.50
N ALA A 112 9.77 -10.81 5.75
CA ALA A 112 8.76 -11.77 5.33
C ALA A 112 8.28 -11.52 3.89
N GLY A 113 7.94 -12.59 3.17
CA GLY A 113 7.41 -12.49 1.81
C GLY A 113 8.29 -11.68 0.84
N LEU A 114 7.66 -10.75 0.13
CA LEU A 114 8.32 -9.92 -0.87
C LEU A 114 9.27 -8.87 -0.26
N PHE A 115 9.24 -8.65 1.06
CA PHE A 115 10.20 -7.74 1.73
C PHE A 115 11.67 -8.17 1.59
N ARG A 116 11.90 -9.43 1.20
CA ARG A 116 13.24 -9.95 0.87
C ARG A 116 13.81 -9.32 -0.40
N TYR A 117 12.95 -8.86 -1.31
CA TYR A 117 13.33 -8.32 -2.61
C TYR A 117 13.07 -6.82 -2.71
N VAL A 118 11.93 -6.34 -2.21
CA VAL A 118 11.52 -4.93 -2.31
C VAL A 118 11.19 -4.36 -0.93
N LEU A 119 11.47 -3.09 -0.67
CA LEU A 119 11.20 -2.45 0.63
C LEU A 119 9.73 -2.05 0.81
N TYR A 120 9.01 -1.80 -0.29
CA TYR A 120 7.60 -1.41 -0.30
C TYR A 120 6.73 -2.37 -1.13
N PRO A 121 6.65 -3.67 -0.77
CA PRO A 121 5.88 -4.65 -1.52
C PRO A 121 4.37 -4.40 -1.50
N HIS A 122 3.84 -3.79 -0.44
CA HIS A 122 2.42 -3.43 -0.35
C HIS A 122 2.01 -2.45 -1.47
N TYR A 123 2.87 -1.50 -1.84
CA TYR A 123 2.63 -0.61 -2.99
C TYR A 123 2.67 -1.37 -4.32
N LEU A 124 3.63 -2.27 -4.50
CA LEU A 124 3.69 -3.10 -5.70
C LEU A 124 2.42 -3.96 -5.84
N CYS A 125 1.96 -4.57 -4.74
CA CYS A 125 0.74 -5.35 -4.69
C CYS A 125 -0.51 -4.52 -4.97
N GLU A 126 -0.58 -3.29 -4.45
CA GLU A 126 -1.67 -2.34 -4.73
C GLU A 126 -1.70 -1.95 -6.22
N TRP A 127 -0.54 -1.73 -6.85
CA TRP A 127 -0.49 -1.48 -8.30
C TRP A 127 -0.94 -2.70 -9.12
N ILE A 128 -0.57 -3.91 -8.69
CA ILE A 128 -1.03 -5.16 -9.34
C ILE A 128 -2.55 -5.30 -9.17
N GLU A 129 -3.08 -5.01 -7.98
CA GLU A 129 -4.51 -5.01 -7.71
C GLU A 129 -5.26 -4.11 -8.70
N TRP A 130 -4.90 -2.84 -8.77
CA TRP A 130 -5.60 -1.87 -9.62
C TRP A 130 -5.33 -2.06 -11.12
N ALA A 131 -4.20 -2.65 -11.50
CA ALA A 131 -3.98 -3.12 -12.86
C ALA A 131 -4.94 -4.27 -13.23
N GLY A 132 -5.19 -5.21 -12.29
CA GLY A 132 -6.20 -6.25 -12.44
C GLY A 132 -7.62 -5.67 -12.58
N PHE A 133 -7.96 -4.68 -11.77
CA PHE A 133 -9.24 -3.96 -11.88
C PHE A 133 -9.40 -3.28 -13.25
N TRP A 134 -8.37 -2.55 -13.72
CA TRP A 134 -8.41 -1.90 -15.02
C TRP A 134 -8.54 -2.91 -16.17
N MET A 135 -7.82 -4.04 -16.09
CA MET A 135 -7.97 -5.14 -17.04
C MET A 135 -9.40 -5.70 -17.05
N ALA A 136 -9.99 -5.93 -15.87
CA ALA A 136 -11.33 -6.48 -15.73
C ALA A 136 -12.40 -5.53 -16.30
N ALA A 137 -12.32 -4.25 -15.95
CA ALA A 137 -13.20 -3.18 -16.47
C ALA A 137 -12.97 -2.87 -17.97
N GLY A 138 -11.93 -3.47 -18.56
CA GLY A 138 -11.49 -3.23 -19.93
C GLY A 138 -10.57 -2.02 -20.06
N TRP A 139 -9.63 -2.11 -21.00
CA TRP A 139 -8.57 -1.11 -21.19
C TRP A 139 -9.10 0.30 -21.51
N GLY A 140 -10.33 0.40 -22.02
CA GLY A 140 -11.03 1.67 -22.24
C GLY A 140 -11.55 2.36 -20.97
N CYS A 141 -11.47 1.72 -19.79
CA CYS A 141 -11.89 2.32 -18.53
C CYS A 141 -10.92 3.43 -18.10
N ALA A 142 -11.20 4.65 -18.57
CA ALA A 142 -10.41 5.84 -18.28
C ALA A 142 -10.20 6.12 -16.78
N PRO A 143 -11.22 6.05 -15.89
CA PRO A 143 -11.01 6.33 -14.48
C PRO A 143 -10.15 5.26 -13.79
N ALA A 144 -10.26 3.98 -14.15
CA ALA A 144 -9.40 2.92 -13.62
C ALA A 144 -7.93 3.15 -13.99
N ARG A 145 -7.68 3.47 -15.27
CA ARG A 145 -6.33 3.84 -15.74
C ARG A 145 -5.78 5.05 -15.01
N ALA A 146 -6.58 6.12 -14.92
CA ALA A 146 -6.17 7.36 -14.27
C ALA A 146 -5.84 7.14 -12.80
N PHE A 147 -6.62 6.31 -12.11
CA PHE A 147 -6.39 5.98 -10.72
C PHE A 147 -5.09 5.21 -10.51
N LEU A 148 -4.85 4.13 -11.28
CA LEU A 148 -3.60 3.36 -11.21
C LEU A 148 -2.37 4.25 -11.48
N VAL A 149 -2.43 5.08 -12.52
CA VAL A 149 -1.35 6.01 -12.85
C VAL A 149 -1.11 6.99 -11.68
N ASN A 150 -2.18 7.56 -11.13
CA ASN A 150 -2.08 8.45 -9.98
C ASN A 150 -1.44 7.77 -8.77
N GLU A 151 -1.81 6.52 -8.45
CA GLU A 151 -1.18 5.76 -7.38
C GLU A 151 0.32 5.56 -7.60
N MET A 152 0.73 5.18 -8.81
CA MET A 152 2.13 5.04 -9.15
C MET A 152 2.90 6.35 -8.92
N PHE A 153 2.37 7.48 -9.40
CA PHE A 153 3.01 8.79 -9.23
C PHE A 153 3.00 9.28 -7.77
N ALA A 154 1.99 8.95 -6.97
CA ALA A 154 1.93 9.33 -5.56
C ALA A 154 2.85 8.47 -4.68
N MET A 155 2.93 7.16 -4.95
CA MET A 155 3.62 6.19 -4.11
C MET A 155 5.10 6.03 -4.49
N PHE A 156 5.44 6.05 -5.78
CA PHE A 156 6.82 5.80 -6.24
C PHE A 156 7.86 6.77 -5.65
N PRO A 157 7.65 8.11 -5.66
CA PRO A 157 8.58 9.03 -5.01
C PRO A 157 8.69 8.79 -3.50
N ARG A 158 7.61 8.31 -2.87
CA ARG A 158 7.55 7.96 -1.45
C ARG A 158 8.41 6.72 -1.17
N ALA A 159 8.31 5.69 -2.00
CA ALA A 159 9.13 4.49 -1.90
C ALA A 159 10.63 4.79 -2.09
N VAL A 160 10.98 5.63 -3.08
CA VAL A 160 12.37 6.05 -3.31
C VAL A 160 12.95 6.82 -2.13
N ARG A 161 12.20 7.80 -1.58
CA ARG A 161 12.62 8.52 -0.37
C ARG A 161 12.72 7.58 0.84
N GLY A 162 11.79 6.64 0.94
CA GLY A 162 11.78 5.60 1.96
C GLY A 162 13.02 4.72 1.93
N ARG A 163 13.43 4.26 0.75
CA ARG A 163 14.68 3.50 0.56
C ARG A 163 15.90 4.30 1.01
N ARG A 164 15.99 5.59 0.68
CA ARG A 164 17.08 6.47 1.16
C ARG A 164 17.12 6.53 2.68
N TRP A 165 15.97 6.72 3.32
CA TRP A 165 15.88 6.68 4.77
C TRP A 165 16.33 5.33 5.36
N TYR A 166 15.97 4.20 4.74
CA TYR A 166 16.46 2.88 5.18
C TYR A 166 17.99 2.76 5.07
N LEU A 167 18.58 3.27 3.99
CA LEU A 167 20.04 3.27 3.80
C LEU A 167 20.75 4.13 4.84
N GLU A 168 20.26 5.35 5.07
CA GLU A 168 20.80 6.26 6.09
C GLU A 168 20.68 5.69 7.51
N ARG A 169 19.57 4.98 7.79
CA ARG A 169 19.27 4.48 9.14
C ARG A 169 19.98 3.16 9.47
N PHE A 170 20.11 2.26 8.50
CA PHE A 170 20.58 0.89 8.74
C PHE A 170 21.89 0.54 8.05
N GLY A 171 22.36 1.38 7.12
CA GLY A 171 23.52 1.12 6.29
C GLY A 171 23.22 0.21 5.09
N GLU A 172 24.07 0.31 4.08
CA GLU A 172 23.97 -0.47 2.83
C GLU A 172 24.03 -1.98 3.08
N ASP A 173 24.86 -2.43 4.03
CA ASP A 173 25.05 -3.85 4.32
C ASP A 173 23.75 -4.53 4.79
N LYS A 174 22.91 -3.83 5.56
CA LYS A 174 21.66 -4.37 6.11
C LYS A 174 20.49 -4.27 5.14
N VAL A 175 20.42 -3.19 4.36
CA VAL A 175 19.39 -3.01 3.34
C VAL A 175 19.64 -3.97 2.16
N GLY A 176 20.91 -4.20 1.85
CA GLY A 176 21.36 -5.09 0.78
C GLY A 176 20.87 -4.63 -0.60
N ARG A 177 20.67 -5.59 -1.49
CA ARG A 177 20.23 -5.35 -2.88
C ARG A 177 18.72 -5.17 -3.04
N ARG A 178 18.01 -4.79 -1.98
CA ARG A 178 16.57 -4.58 -2.05
C ARG A 178 16.25 -3.35 -2.87
N TRP A 179 15.32 -3.54 -3.80
CA TRP A 179 14.70 -2.46 -4.55
C TRP A 179 13.72 -1.70 -3.64
N ALA A 180 13.39 -0.46 -3.99
CA ALA A 180 12.40 0.34 -3.32
C ALA A 180 11.02 -0.26 -3.54
N VAL A 181 10.63 -0.51 -4.80
CA VAL A 181 9.30 -1.02 -5.14
C VAL A 181 9.25 -1.79 -6.46
N ILE A 182 10.04 -1.43 -7.49
CA ILE A 182 10.03 -2.13 -8.79
C ILE A 182 11.29 -3.01 -8.89
N PRO A 183 11.14 -4.35 -8.90
CA PRO A 183 12.27 -5.26 -9.09
C PRO A 183 13.01 -4.97 -10.40
N GLY A 184 14.34 -4.85 -10.33
CA GLY A 184 15.20 -4.61 -11.49
C GLY A 184 15.29 -3.17 -11.97
N VAL A 185 14.51 -2.24 -11.40
CA VAL A 185 14.56 -0.80 -11.74
C VAL A 185 14.94 0.04 -10.54
N TRP A 186 14.12 0.01 -9.47
CA TRP A 186 14.29 0.89 -8.32
C TRP A 186 13.87 0.28 -7.01
#